data_AF-A0A2V7W1K2-F1
#
_entry.id   AF-A0A2V7W1K2-F1
#
_cell.length_a   1.000
_cell.length_b   1.000
_cell.length_c   1.000
_cell.angle_alpha   90.00
_cell.angle_beta   90.00
_cell.angle_gamma   90.00
#
_symmetry.space_group_name_H-M   'P 1'
#
loop_
_entity.id
_entity.type
_entity.pdbx_description
1 polymer ?
#
loop_
_entity_poly.entity_id
_entity_poly.type
_entity_poly.pdbx_seq_one_letter_code
_entity_poly.pdbx_strand_id
1 'polypeptide(L)'
;MGTKRSTKKNGKSDPAVSYDEFKTYEGQRYTGMKVGRSHKWYYDKGEWKEKKITPDLWQINYAVTKRRAGRAPEGSGVPVGTEYHWYVLAHQNVCKLNANDYTTSMTGLKFKIAYRKAETGKWSATPHTQRKRMISFLRDVIADLEKEEEAVPEVPARRKRAA
;
A
#
# COMPACT_ATOMS: atom_id res chain seq x y z
N MET A 1 15.21 -35.25 50.54
CA MET A 1 14.13 -35.02 49.56
C MET A 1 13.94 -33.52 49.37
N GLY A 2 13.90 -33.03 48.14
CA GLY A 2 13.57 -31.62 47.87
C GLY A 2 14.25 -31.01 46.64
N THR A 3 14.23 -31.68 45.49
CA THR A 3 14.75 -31.14 44.22
C THR A 3 13.83 -29.99 43.77
N LYS A 4 14.30 -28.74 43.84
CA LYS A 4 13.63 -27.57 43.25
C LYS A 4 13.60 -27.75 41.72
N ARG A 5 12.44 -28.12 41.17
CA ARG A 5 12.18 -28.08 39.72
C ARG A 5 12.16 -26.61 39.27
N SER A 6 13.13 -26.24 38.43
CA SER A 6 13.06 -25.01 37.64
C SER A 6 11.97 -25.19 36.57
N THR A 7 10.86 -24.48 36.74
CA THR A 7 9.87 -24.34 35.67
C THR A 7 10.43 -23.42 34.59
N LYS A 8 10.97 -24.02 33.52
CA LYS A 8 11.18 -23.33 32.24
C LYS A 8 9.82 -22.84 31.73
N LYS A 9 9.56 -21.54 31.86
CA LYS A 9 8.47 -20.86 31.13
C LYS A 9 8.84 -20.91 29.64
N ASN A 10 8.22 -21.83 28.90
CA ASN A 10 8.19 -21.78 27.45
C ASN A 10 7.38 -20.55 27.03
N GLY A 11 8.04 -19.42 26.83
CA GLY A 11 7.45 -18.19 26.32
C GLY A 11 7.10 -18.35 24.85
N LYS A 12 5.99 -19.02 24.55
CA LYS A 12 5.30 -18.81 23.27
C LYS A 12 4.69 -17.41 23.34
N SER A 13 5.40 -16.41 22.81
CA SER A 13 4.85 -15.07 22.62
C SER A 13 3.61 -15.20 21.73
N ASP A 14 2.46 -14.71 22.20
CA ASP A 14 1.24 -14.70 21.42
C ASP A 14 1.48 -13.88 20.12
N PRO A 15 1.34 -14.49 18.94
CA PRO A 15 1.59 -13.81 17.68
C PRO A 15 0.67 -12.60 17.45
N ALA A 16 -0.50 -12.52 18.10
CA ALA A 16 -1.35 -11.33 18.06
C ALA A 16 -0.69 -10.14 18.76
N VAL A 17 -0.10 -10.38 19.94
CA VAL A 17 0.60 -9.35 20.73
C VAL A 17 1.79 -8.78 19.93
N SER A 18 2.59 -9.63 19.30
CA SER A 18 3.72 -9.18 18.46
C SER A 18 3.29 -8.38 17.23
N TYR A 19 2.08 -8.61 16.72
CA TYR A 19 1.58 -7.92 15.55
C TYR A 19 1.25 -6.45 15.85
N ASP A 20 0.66 -6.18 17.00
CA ASP A 20 0.19 -4.85 17.40
C ASP A 20 1.22 -4.03 18.19
N GLU A 21 2.34 -4.63 18.58
CA GLU A 21 3.50 -3.93 19.15
C GLU A 21 4.03 -2.82 18.25
N PHE A 22 4.49 -1.72 18.90
CA PHE A 22 5.25 -0.67 18.24
C PHE A 22 6.59 -1.20 17.73
N LYS A 23 6.90 -0.85 16.48
CA LYS A 23 8.12 -1.24 15.76
C LYS A 23 8.91 0.00 15.36
N THR A 24 10.20 -0.15 15.07
CA THR A 24 11.06 0.94 14.58
C THR A 24 11.63 0.62 13.19
N TYR A 25 11.74 1.64 12.34
CA TYR A 25 12.40 1.58 11.03
C TYR A 25 13.00 2.96 10.75
N GLU A 26 14.31 3.04 10.50
CA GLU A 26 15.03 4.30 10.24
C GLU A 26 14.72 5.42 11.25
N GLY A 27 14.66 5.07 12.55
CA GLY A 27 14.36 6.01 13.64
C GLY A 27 12.86 6.36 13.80
N GLN A 28 11.98 5.92 12.91
CA GLN A 28 10.54 6.16 12.99
C GLN A 28 9.80 5.01 13.70
N ARG A 29 8.91 5.33 14.64
CA ARG A 29 8.02 4.37 15.31
C ARG A 29 6.76 4.13 14.48
N TYR A 30 6.39 2.87 14.25
CA TYR A 30 5.19 2.48 13.50
C TYR A 30 4.48 1.26 14.14
N THR A 31 3.25 0.97 13.71
CA THR A 31 2.46 -0.19 14.16
C THR A 31 1.92 -0.98 12.96
N GLY A 32 1.49 -2.22 13.23
CA GLY A 32 0.97 -3.14 12.22
C GLY A 32 2.05 -4.03 11.60
N MET A 33 1.91 -4.33 10.31
CA MET A 33 2.80 -5.28 9.62
C MET A 33 4.24 -4.78 9.59
N LYS A 34 5.19 -5.66 9.91
CA LYS A 34 6.63 -5.42 9.78
C LYS A 34 7.03 -5.11 8.34
N VAL A 35 7.91 -4.12 8.14
CA VAL A 35 8.54 -3.79 6.84
C VAL A 35 9.16 -5.05 6.19
N GLY A 36 8.96 -5.21 4.88
CA GLY A 36 9.44 -6.35 4.08
C GLY A 36 8.48 -7.56 4.03
N ARG A 37 7.38 -7.56 4.78
CA ARG A 37 6.32 -8.59 4.66
C ARG A 37 5.25 -8.16 3.65
N SER A 38 4.41 -9.10 3.23
CA SER A 38 3.30 -8.87 2.29
C SER A 38 1.96 -9.35 2.84
N HIS A 39 0.87 -8.75 2.34
CA HIS A 39 -0.48 -9.28 2.49
C HIS A 39 -1.00 -9.72 1.14
N LYS A 40 -1.72 -10.83 1.11
CA LYS A 40 -2.50 -11.28 -0.04
C LYS A 40 -3.99 -11.07 0.26
N TRP A 41 -4.69 -10.40 -0.64
CA TRP A 41 -6.11 -10.12 -0.55
C TRP A 41 -6.80 -10.63 -1.82
N TYR A 42 -8.01 -11.17 -1.66
CA TYR A 42 -8.91 -11.43 -2.77
C TYR A 42 -9.99 -10.35 -2.77
N TYR A 43 -10.15 -9.70 -3.90
CA TYR A 43 -11.21 -8.73 -4.13
C TYR A 43 -12.38 -9.49 -4.75
N ASP A 44 -13.61 -9.20 -4.33
CA ASP A 44 -14.78 -9.74 -5.04
C ASP A 44 -14.86 -9.12 -6.45
N LYS A 45 -15.92 -9.46 -7.19
CA LYS A 45 -16.26 -8.76 -8.42
C LYS A 45 -16.57 -7.29 -8.09
N GLY A 46 -15.59 -6.43 -8.32
CA GLY A 46 -15.73 -4.98 -8.21
C GLY A 46 -16.19 -4.35 -9.51
N GLU A 47 -16.74 -3.15 -9.42
CA GLU A 47 -17.11 -2.36 -10.60
C GLU A 47 -16.01 -1.32 -10.87
N TRP A 48 -15.47 -1.32 -12.09
CA TRP A 48 -14.55 -0.29 -12.58
C TRP A 48 -15.34 0.70 -13.42
N LYS A 49 -15.35 1.97 -12.99
CA LYS A 49 -15.96 3.07 -13.74
C LYS A 49 -14.91 4.09 -14.10
N GLU A 50 -14.96 4.57 -15.32
CA GLU A 50 -14.08 5.62 -15.79
C GLU A 50 -14.85 6.67 -16.58
N LYS A 51 -14.41 7.91 -16.43
CA LYS A 51 -14.99 9.07 -17.12
C LYS A 51 -13.86 9.88 -17.72
N LYS A 52 -13.89 10.08 -19.04
CA LYS A 52 -12.97 10.98 -19.72
C LYS A 52 -13.25 12.42 -19.29
N ILE A 53 -12.23 13.09 -18.76
CA ILE A 53 -12.31 14.48 -18.29
C ILE A 53 -11.67 15.42 -19.31
N THR A 54 -10.51 15.05 -19.85
CA THR A 54 -9.83 15.74 -20.95
C THR A 54 -9.31 14.71 -21.97
N PRO A 55 -8.70 15.12 -23.11
CA PRO A 55 -8.14 14.18 -24.08
C PRO A 55 -7.26 13.08 -23.46
N ASP A 56 -6.44 13.45 -22.47
CA ASP A 56 -5.43 12.60 -21.84
C ASP A 56 -5.68 12.31 -20.35
N LEU A 57 -6.78 12.82 -19.77
CA LEU A 57 -7.13 12.62 -18.37
C LEU A 57 -8.46 11.90 -18.21
N TRP A 58 -8.44 10.82 -17.45
CA TRP A 58 -9.61 10.06 -17.05
C TRP A 58 -9.72 10.02 -15.53
N GLN A 59 -10.94 10.21 -15.03
CA GLN A 59 -11.27 9.93 -13.65
C GLN A 59 -11.67 8.46 -13.52
N ILE A 60 -11.10 7.75 -12.55
CA ILE A 60 -11.42 6.35 -12.27
C ILE A 60 -12.08 6.18 -10.90
N ASN A 61 -12.96 5.18 -10.79
CA ASN A 61 -13.54 4.71 -9.54
C ASN A 61 -13.59 3.19 -9.53
N TYR A 62 -13.15 2.59 -8.43
CA TYR A 62 -13.23 1.16 -8.19
C TYR A 62 -13.67 0.90 -6.75
N ALA A 63 -14.75 0.14 -6.58
CA ALA A 63 -15.33 -0.16 -5.27
C ALA A 63 -15.71 -1.63 -5.15
N VAL A 64 -15.26 -2.26 -4.07
CA VAL A 64 -15.59 -3.65 -3.75
C VAL A 64 -15.18 -4.03 -2.32
N THR A 65 -15.79 -5.08 -1.78
CA THR A 65 -15.32 -5.74 -0.56
C THR A 65 -14.07 -6.59 -0.85
N LYS A 66 -13.07 -6.49 0.03
CA LYS A 66 -11.85 -7.31 -0.02
C LYS A 66 -11.77 -8.25 1.18
N ARG A 67 -11.22 -9.45 1.00
CA ARG A 67 -11.05 -10.48 2.04
C ARG A 67 -9.61 -10.93 2.15
N ARG A 68 -9.16 -11.23 3.37
CA ARG A 68 -7.83 -11.80 3.60
C ARG A 68 -7.77 -13.17 2.96
N ALA A 69 -6.63 -13.51 2.34
CA ALA A 69 -6.41 -14.87 1.84
C ALA A 69 -6.35 -15.93 2.96
N GLY A 70 -5.92 -15.54 4.17
CA GLY A 70 -5.88 -16.40 5.35
C GLY A 70 -6.62 -15.77 6.54
N ARG A 71 -6.99 -16.59 7.52
CA ARG A 71 -7.60 -16.10 8.77
C ARG A 71 -6.59 -15.28 9.57
N ALA A 72 -7.05 -14.16 10.11
CA ALA A 72 -6.25 -13.40 11.07
C ALA A 72 -6.21 -14.17 12.41
N PRO A 73 -5.09 -14.13 13.14
CA PRO A 73 -5.06 -14.59 14.53
C PRO A 73 -6.16 -13.91 15.36
N GLU A 74 -6.71 -14.64 16.32
CA GLU A 74 -7.70 -14.09 17.25
C GLU A 74 -7.10 -12.90 18.02
N GLY A 75 -7.90 -11.85 18.23
CA GLY A 75 -7.47 -10.62 18.88
C GLY A 75 -6.51 -9.74 18.08
N SER A 76 -6.08 -10.15 16.88
CA SER A 76 -5.12 -9.37 16.07
C SER A 76 -5.78 -8.36 15.13
N GLY A 77 -5.07 -7.26 14.87
CA GLY A 77 -5.46 -6.26 13.90
C GLY A 77 -6.25 -5.11 14.50
N VAL A 78 -6.76 -4.24 13.64
CA VAL A 78 -7.44 -3.03 14.10
C VAL A 78 -8.91 -3.27 14.39
N PRO A 79 -9.51 -2.51 15.33
CA PRO A 79 -10.93 -2.61 15.65
C PRO A 79 -11.84 -2.47 14.42
N VAL A 80 -12.95 -3.22 14.42
CA VAL A 80 -14.00 -3.10 13.40
C VAL A 80 -14.52 -1.66 13.36
N GLY A 81 -14.72 -1.13 12.14
CA GLY A 81 -15.06 0.29 11.93
C GLY A 81 -13.85 1.22 11.80
N THR A 82 -12.62 0.73 11.95
CA THR A 82 -11.42 1.51 11.63
C THR A 82 -11.34 1.74 10.12
N GLU A 83 -11.25 3.00 9.72
CA GLU A 83 -11.08 3.39 8.31
C GLU A 83 -9.65 3.82 8.03
N TYR A 84 -9.24 3.71 6.77
CA TYR A 84 -7.93 4.16 6.34
C TYR A 84 -8.03 5.04 5.10
N HIS A 85 -7.28 6.13 5.12
CA HIS A 85 -7.00 6.93 3.95
C HIS A 85 -5.61 6.54 3.43
N TRP A 86 -5.60 5.73 2.38
CA TRP A 86 -4.41 5.39 1.62
C TRP A 86 -4.37 6.21 0.34
N TYR A 87 -3.21 6.72 -0.01
CA TYR A 87 -2.94 7.26 -1.34
C TYR A 87 -2.25 6.16 -2.15
N VAL A 88 -2.74 5.89 -3.36
CA VAL A 88 -2.16 4.90 -4.28
C VAL A 88 -1.67 5.65 -5.50
N LEU A 89 -0.37 5.54 -5.79
CA LEU A 89 0.26 6.04 -7.00
C LEU A 89 0.74 4.83 -7.79
N ALA A 90 0.16 4.59 -8.96
CA ALA A 90 0.46 3.39 -9.74
C ALA A 90 0.31 3.66 -11.22
N HIS A 91 1.10 2.93 -12.01
CA HIS A 91 0.93 2.83 -13.44
C HIS A 91 0.04 1.64 -13.76
N GLN A 92 -0.86 1.82 -14.73
CA GLN A 92 -1.67 0.75 -15.29
C GLN A 92 -1.16 0.44 -16.69
N ASN A 93 -0.78 -0.82 -16.93
CA ASN A 93 -0.42 -1.31 -18.25
C ASN A 93 -1.58 -2.14 -18.80
N VAL A 94 -2.06 -1.76 -19.98
CA VAL A 94 -3.21 -2.39 -20.64
C VAL A 94 -2.82 -2.83 -22.04
N CYS A 95 -3.22 -4.04 -22.43
CA CYS A 95 -3.03 -4.55 -23.78
C CYS A 95 -4.35 -5.11 -24.30
N LYS A 96 -4.77 -4.66 -25.49
CA LYS A 96 -5.95 -5.19 -26.16
C LYS A 96 -5.62 -6.57 -26.73
N LEU A 97 -6.40 -7.58 -26.35
CA LEU A 97 -6.22 -8.94 -26.82
C LEU A 97 -7.11 -9.24 -28.03
N ASN A 98 -8.35 -8.76 -28.00
CA ASN A 98 -9.32 -8.92 -29.08
C ASN A 98 -10.38 -7.80 -29.00
N ALA A 99 -11.53 -7.98 -29.66
CA ALA A 99 -12.60 -6.98 -29.70
C ALA A 99 -13.06 -6.53 -28.29
N ASN A 100 -13.11 -7.45 -27.34
CA ASN A 100 -13.75 -7.24 -26.03
C ASN A 100 -12.81 -7.47 -24.84
N ASP A 101 -11.67 -8.12 -25.05
CA ASP A 101 -10.76 -8.48 -23.96
C ASP A 101 -9.50 -7.63 -23.95
N TYR A 102 -9.09 -7.24 -22.75
CA TYR A 102 -7.86 -6.52 -22.48
C TYR A 102 -7.18 -7.13 -21.26
N THR A 103 -5.87 -7.31 -21.29
CA THR A 103 -5.12 -7.54 -20.05
C THR A 103 -4.98 -6.22 -19.31
N THR A 104 -5.01 -6.26 -17.98
CA THR A 104 -4.70 -5.10 -17.15
C THR A 104 -3.76 -5.51 -16.02
N SER A 105 -2.74 -4.70 -15.76
CA SER A 105 -1.85 -4.85 -14.62
C SER A 105 -1.59 -3.48 -14.01
N MET A 106 -1.48 -3.42 -12.68
CA MET A 106 -1.23 -2.18 -11.96
C MET A 106 -0.11 -2.39 -10.95
N THR A 107 0.94 -1.58 -11.05
CA THR A 107 2.12 -1.63 -10.18
C THR A 107 2.40 -0.25 -9.66
N GLY A 108 2.70 -0.13 -8.37
CA GLY A 108 3.01 1.16 -7.78
C GLY A 108 3.13 1.13 -6.26
N LEU A 109 3.04 2.32 -5.69
CA LEU A 109 3.22 2.60 -4.28
C LEU A 109 1.88 2.86 -3.60
N LYS A 110 1.79 2.43 -2.35
CA LYS A 110 0.62 2.66 -1.49
C LYS A 110 1.07 3.29 -0.17
N PHE A 111 0.72 4.56 0.03
CA PHE A 111 1.18 5.37 1.14
C PHE A 111 0.05 5.66 2.14
N LYS A 112 0.31 5.51 3.44
CA LYS A 112 -0.69 5.75 4.49
C LYS A 112 -0.77 7.23 4.83
N ILE A 113 -1.86 7.89 4.45
CA ILE A 113 -2.06 9.31 4.79
C ILE A 113 -2.54 9.45 6.23
N ALA A 114 -3.61 8.73 6.57
CA ALA A 114 -4.24 8.75 7.89
C ALA A 114 -5.11 7.50 8.12
N TYR A 115 -5.59 7.35 9.36
CA TYR A 115 -6.63 6.39 9.70
C TYR A 115 -7.68 7.07 10.57
N ARG A 116 -8.91 6.55 10.55
CA ARG A 116 -10.02 6.99 11.39
C ARG A 116 -10.24 5.95 12.48
N LYS A 117 -10.20 6.37 13.74
CA LYS A 117 -10.40 5.47 14.88
C LYS A 117 -11.87 5.03 14.95
N ALA A 118 -12.10 3.73 15.11
CA ALA A 118 -13.45 3.17 15.24
C ALA A 118 -14.22 3.78 16.42
N GLU A 119 -13.60 3.86 17.60
CA GLU A 119 -14.24 4.28 18.85
C GLU A 119 -14.72 5.73 18.84
N THR A 120 -13.94 6.62 18.24
CA THR A 120 -14.16 8.08 18.32
C THR A 120 -14.62 8.69 17.01
N GLY A 121 -14.51 7.95 15.90
CA GLY A 121 -14.72 8.48 14.55
C GLY A 121 -13.75 9.61 14.17
N LYS A 122 -12.68 9.84 14.93
CA LYS A 122 -11.72 10.92 14.68
C LYS A 122 -10.58 10.44 13.77
N TRP A 123 -10.18 11.28 12.84
CA TRP A 123 -9.00 11.07 12.01
C TRP A 123 -7.71 11.27 12.80
N SER A 124 -6.70 10.45 12.52
CA SER A 124 -5.37 10.53 13.13
C SER A 124 -4.56 11.75 12.72
N ALA A 125 -5.04 12.53 11.75
CA ALA A 125 -4.41 13.74 11.23
C ALA A 125 -5.48 14.68 10.67
N THR A 126 -5.29 15.99 10.87
CA THR A 126 -6.17 17.03 10.31
C THR A 126 -6.10 17.03 8.77
N PRO A 127 -7.13 17.52 8.05
CA PRO A 127 -7.10 17.62 6.59
C PRO A 127 -5.87 18.34 6.04
N HIS A 128 -5.44 19.42 6.72
CA HIS A 128 -4.21 20.14 6.37
C HIS A 128 -2.96 19.24 6.48
N THR A 129 -2.83 18.51 7.58
CA THR A 129 -1.70 17.57 7.79
C THR A 129 -1.72 16.42 6.78
N GLN A 130 -2.90 15.89 6.47
CA GLN A 130 -3.06 14.86 5.44
C GLN A 130 -2.57 15.34 4.07
N ARG A 131 -2.93 16.57 3.69
CA ARG A 131 -2.47 17.19 2.44
C ARG A 131 -0.96 17.42 2.44
N LYS A 132 -0.38 17.92 3.54
CA LYS A 132 1.06 18.11 3.68
C LYS A 132 1.84 16.79 3.51
N ARG A 133 1.35 15.69 4.10
CA ARG A 133 1.94 14.36 3.94
C ARG A 133 1.90 13.87 2.49
N MET A 134 0.77 14.08 1.82
CA MET A 134 0.62 13.71 0.40
C MET A 134 1.57 14.51 -0.50
N ILE A 135 1.69 15.82 -0.29
CA ILE A 135 2.61 16.68 -1.05
C ILE A 135 4.06 16.24 -0.85
N SER A 136 4.47 15.94 0.39
CA SER A 136 5.82 15.45 0.67
C SER A 136 6.10 14.16 -0.09
N PHE A 137 5.21 13.18 0.02
CA PHE A 137 5.35 11.89 -0.67
C PHE A 137 5.46 12.06 -2.20
N LEU A 138 4.63 12.92 -2.80
CA LEU A 138 4.69 13.17 -4.25
C LEU A 138 5.98 13.86 -4.67
N ARG A 139 6.53 14.76 -3.85
CA ARG A 139 7.83 15.40 -4.13
C ARG A 139 8.97 14.40 -4.07
N ASP A 140 8.94 13.49 -3.11
CA ASP A 140 9.95 12.44 -3.00
C ASP A 140 9.91 11.53 -4.25
N VAL A 141 8.72 11.15 -4.69
CA VAL A 141 8.55 10.37 -5.94
C VAL A 141 9.04 11.14 -7.17
N ILE A 142 8.73 12.44 -7.29
CA ILE A 142 9.23 13.26 -8.40
C ILE A 142 10.76 13.29 -8.39
N ALA A 143 11.38 13.51 -7.23
CA ALA A 143 12.83 13.56 -7.12
C ALA A 143 13.50 12.22 -7.46
N ASP A 144 12.85 11.09 -7.17
CA ASP A 144 13.35 9.78 -7.56
C ASP A 144 13.22 9.56 -9.08
N LEU A 145 12.09 9.97 -9.70
CA LEU A 145 11.90 9.89 -11.15
C LEU A 145 12.90 10.76 -11.92
N GLU A 146 13.17 11.99 -11.44
CA GLU A 146 14.14 12.90 -12.05
C GLU A 146 15.56 12.29 -12.04
N LYS A 147 15.96 11.65 -10.93
CA LYS A 147 17.25 10.93 -10.85
C LYS A 147 17.31 9.73 -11.79
N GLU A 148 16.21 8.98 -11.90
CA GLU A 148 16.13 7.84 -12.81
C GLU A 148 16.26 8.29 -14.26
N GLU A 149 15.66 9.42 -14.64
CA GLU A 149 15.78 10.04 -15.97
C GLU A 149 17.22 10.46 -16.28
N GLU A 150 17.90 11.16 -15.36
CA GLU A 150 19.30 11.57 -15.51
C GLU A 150 20.27 10.39 -15.65
N ALA A 151 19.91 9.24 -15.07
CA ALA A 151 20.74 8.03 -15.11
C ALA A 151 20.58 7.22 -16.41
N VAL A 152 19.64 7.56 -17.30
CA VAL A 152 19.46 6.87 -18.59
C VAL A 152 20.55 7.32 -19.57
N PRO A 153 21.46 6.44 -20.04
CA PRO A 153 22.46 6.83 -21.02
C PRO A 153 21.79 7.19 -22.36
N GLU A 154 22.26 8.26 -23.01
CA GLU A 154 21.78 8.65 -24.34
C GLU A 154 21.87 7.47 -25.31
N VAL A 155 20.72 7.00 -25.79
CA VAL A 155 20.66 6.03 -26.88
C VAL A 155 21.05 6.79 -28.16
N PRO A 156 22.13 6.40 -28.88
CA PRO A 156 22.54 7.12 -30.07
C PRO A 156 21.41 7.10 -31.10
N ALA A 157 21.08 8.29 -31.60
CA ALA A 157 20.00 8.52 -32.55
C ALA A 157 20.06 7.50 -33.70
N ARG A 158 18.95 6.79 -33.92
CA ARG A 158 18.79 5.78 -34.97
C ARG A 158 19.16 6.41 -36.32
N ARG A 159 20.35 6.07 -36.84
CA ARG A 159 20.82 6.51 -38.17
C ARG A 159 19.71 6.28 -39.18
N LYS A 160 19.21 7.35 -39.79
CA LYS A 160 18.31 7.28 -40.94
C LYS A 160 19.01 6.44 -42.01
N ARG A 161 18.41 5.30 -42.38
CA ARG A 161 18.85 4.58 -43.58
C ARG A 161 18.56 5.50 -44.76
N ALA A 162 19.60 5.97 -45.43
CA ALA A 162 19.48 6.61 -46.72
C ALA A 162 18.90 5.58 -47.70
N ALA A 163 17.80 5.96 -48.36
CA ALA A 163 17.27 5.29 -49.53
C ALA A 163 17.94 5.88 -50.78
#